data_AF-A0A950BS79-F1
#
_entry.id   AF-A0A950BS79-F1
#
_cell.length_a   1.000
_cell.length_b   1.000
_cell.length_c   1.000
_cell.angle_alpha   90.00
_cell.angle_beta   90.00
_cell.angle_gamma   90.00
#
_symmetry.space_group_name_H-M   'P 1'
#
loop_
_entity.id
_entity.type
_entity.pdbx_description
1 polymer ?
#
loop_
_entity_poly.entity_id
_entity_poly.type
_entity_poly.pdbx_seq_one_letter_code
_entity_poly.pdbx_strand_id
1 'polypeptide(L)'
;MDSLVVAVADSDERRLAAAQDQIPFVSATSDHRILLDHPEVTTVVIATPLRTHFGLTREALLADKGVLMEKPLCFTAREAQELCDLVYPEMSRDQVEQVVACLRRALAG
;
A
#
# COMPACT_ATOMS: atom_id res chain seq x y z
N MET A 1 19.53 1.07 -4.30
CA MET A 1 18.48 0.20 -4.85
C MET A 1 17.49 1.14 -5.48
N ASP A 2 17.36 1.08 -6.80
CA ASP A 2 16.51 2.02 -7.54
C ASP A 2 15.05 1.59 -7.40
N SER A 3 14.13 2.56 -7.27
CA SER A 3 12.69 2.33 -7.22
C SER A 3 12.03 2.97 -8.44
N LEU A 4 11.16 2.23 -9.12
CA LEU A 4 10.40 2.71 -10.28
C LEU A 4 8.90 2.68 -9.97
N VAL A 5 8.19 3.72 -10.39
CA VAL A 5 6.72 3.72 -10.40
C VAL A 5 6.26 3.07 -11.69
N VAL A 6 5.76 1.84 -11.58
CA VAL A 6 5.28 1.04 -12.74
C VAL A 6 3.76 1.09 -12.92
N ALA A 7 3.03 1.40 -11.85
CA ALA A 7 1.57 1.48 -11.88
C ALA A 7 1.03 2.56 -10.93
N VAL A 8 -0.14 3.11 -11.26
CA VAL A 8 -0.90 4.07 -10.44
C VAL A 8 -2.38 3.69 -10.46
N ALA A 9 -3.03 3.84 -9.30
CA ALA A 9 -4.47 3.66 -9.17
C ALA A 9 -5.11 4.85 -8.44
N ASP A 10 -6.15 5.43 -9.02
CA ASP A 10 -6.96 6.50 -8.42
C ASP A 10 -8.38 6.44 -9.02
N SER A 11 -9.38 6.75 -8.22
CA SER A 11 -10.78 6.85 -8.66
C SER A 11 -11.06 8.03 -9.59
N ASP A 12 -10.19 9.05 -9.62
CA ASP A 12 -10.32 10.24 -10.45
C ASP A 12 -9.51 10.09 -11.74
N GLU A 13 -10.20 9.94 -12.88
CA GLU A 13 -9.59 9.81 -14.20
C GLU A 13 -8.67 10.98 -14.57
N ARG A 14 -8.91 12.18 -14.03
CA ARG A 14 -8.04 13.34 -14.28
C ARG A 14 -6.68 13.16 -13.64
N ARG A 15 -6.63 12.53 -12.46
CA ARG A 15 -5.37 12.23 -11.77
C ARG A 15 -4.62 11.10 -12.46
N LEU A 16 -5.34 10.11 -12.99
CA LEU A 16 -4.74 9.06 -13.83
C LEU A 16 -4.08 9.65 -15.07
N ALA A 17 -4.79 10.52 -15.81
CA ALA A 17 -4.23 11.21 -16.97
C ALA A 17 -2.99 12.04 -16.61
N ALA A 18 -3.06 12.83 -15.53
CA ALA A 18 -1.92 13.63 -15.08
C ALA A 18 -0.70 12.78 -14.65
N ALA A 19 -0.93 11.58 -14.11
CA ALA A 19 0.14 10.64 -13.78
C ALA A 19 0.78 10.04 -15.05
N GLN A 20 -0.02 9.72 -16.07
CA GLN A 20 0.49 9.26 -17.36
C GLN A 20 1.27 10.35 -18.09
N ASP A 21 0.87 11.62 -17.99
CA ASP A 21 1.62 12.74 -18.57
C ASP A 21 3.01 12.90 -17.91
N GLN A 22 3.09 12.67 -16.59
CA GLN A 22 4.34 12.78 -15.83
C GLN A 22 5.24 11.54 -15.98
N ILE A 23 4.63 10.36 -16.11
CA ILE A 23 5.31 9.06 -16.20
C ILE A 23 4.72 8.32 -17.41
N PRO A 24 5.22 8.57 -18.64
CA PRO A 24 4.58 8.10 -19.88
C PRO A 24 4.38 6.59 -20.01
N PHE A 25 5.14 5.79 -19.25
CA PHE A 25 5.08 4.32 -19.28
C PHE A 25 4.31 3.72 -18.09
N VAL A 26 3.72 4.53 -17.21
CA VAL A 26 2.98 4.02 -16.05
C VAL A 26 1.67 3.37 -16.48
N SER A 27 1.38 2.18 -15.95
CA SER A 27 0.05 1.59 -16.04
C SER A 27 -0.91 2.38 -15.13
N ALA A 28 -2.00 2.91 -15.68
CA ALA A 28 -2.99 3.67 -14.93
C ALA A 28 -4.33 2.93 -14.92
N THR A 29 -4.95 2.81 -13.74
CA THR A 29 -6.21 2.09 -13.56
C THR A 29 -7.10 2.79 -12.53
N SER A 30 -8.43 2.74 -12.71
CA SER A 30 -9.38 3.17 -11.68
C SER A 30 -9.71 2.08 -10.66
N ASP A 31 -9.21 0.85 -10.88
CA ASP A 31 -9.36 -0.29 -9.99
C ASP A 31 -8.00 -0.72 -9.44
N HIS A 32 -7.78 -0.49 -8.14
CA HIS A 32 -6.52 -0.81 -7.47
C HIS A 32 -6.23 -2.32 -7.42
N ARG A 33 -7.25 -3.19 -7.55
CA ARG A 33 -7.05 -4.64 -7.57
C ARG A 33 -6.24 -5.09 -8.78
N ILE A 34 -6.43 -4.43 -9.93
CA ILE A 34 -5.61 -4.65 -11.13
C ILE A 34 -4.14 -4.29 -10.86
N LEU A 35 -3.90 -3.23 -10.08
CA LEU A 35 -2.55 -2.84 -9.66
C LEU A 35 -1.94 -3.86 -8.69
N LEU A 36 -2.73 -4.38 -7.74
CA LEU A 36 -2.27 -5.40 -6.79
C LEU A 36 -1.97 -6.74 -7.48
N ASP A 37 -2.69 -7.09 -8.54
CA ASP A 37 -2.41 -8.31 -9.32
C ASP A 37 -1.20 -8.16 -10.26
N HIS A 38 -0.65 -6.95 -10.41
CA HIS A 38 0.47 -6.70 -11.30
C HIS A 38 1.76 -7.37 -10.78
N PRO A 39 2.43 -8.23 -11.59
CA PRO A 39 3.58 -9.02 -11.12
C PRO A 39 4.81 -8.16 -10.83
N GLU A 40 4.99 -7.04 -11.52
CA GLU A 40 6.13 -6.14 -11.28
C GLU A 40 5.92 -5.18 -10.10
N VAL A 41 4.72 -5.10 -9.54
CA VAL A 41 4.46 -4.29 -8.34
C VAL A 41 4.91 -5.08 -7.13
N THR A 42 5.99 -4.66 -6.47
CA THR A 42 6.49 -5.30 -5.24
C THR A 42 6.09 -4.53 -3.98
N THR A 43 5.79 -3.24 -4.12
CA THR A 43 5.45 -2.34 -3.01
C THR A 43 4.48 -1.29 -3.49
N VAL A 44 3.49 -0.96 -2.66
CA VAL A 44 2.50 0.08 -2.92
C VAL A 44 2.65 1.22 -1.93
N VAL A 45 2.40 2.44 -2.42
CA VAL A 45 2.25 3.63 -1.58
C VAL A 45 0.77 4.00 -1.55
N ILE A 46 0.18 4.06 -0.37
CA ILE A 46 -1.22 4.43 -0.20
C ILE A 46 -1.28 5.87 0.32
N ALA A 47 -1.65 6.78 -0.57
CA ALA A 47 -1.82 8.21 -0.31
C ALA A 47 -3.28 8.66 -0.57
N THR A 48 -4.22 7.80 -0.18
CA THR A 48 -5.66 8.01 -0.36
C THR A 48 -6.27 8.77 0.83
N PRO A 49 -7.57 9.12 0.85
CA PRO A 49 -8.19 9.66 2.06
C PRO A 49 -8.19 8.62 3.20
N LEU A 50 -8.04 9.06 4.45
CA LEU A 50 -7.94 8.19 5.63
C LEU A 50 -8.95 7.03 5.68
N ARG A 51 -10.20 7.26 5.25
CA ARG A 51 -11.27 6.24 5.26
C ARG A 51 -10.96 4.98 4.46
N THR A 52 -10.05 5.05 3.50
CA THR A 52 -9.68 3.91 2.65
C THR A 52 -8.38 3.25 3.08
N HIS A 53 -7.62 3.84 4.00
CA HIS A 53 -6.29 3.35 4.38
C HIS A 53 -6.33 1.90 4.87
N PHE A 54 -7.19 1.60 5.85
CA PHE A 54 -7.26 0.25 6.45
C PHE A 54 -7.56 -0.82 5.40
N GLY A 55 -8.63 -0.65 4.62
CA GLY A 55 -9.03 -1.61 3.58
C GLY A 55 -7.94 -1.82 2.53
N LEU A 56 -7.40 -0.73 1.98
CA LEU A 56 -6.36 -0.80 0.95
C LEU A 56 -5.06 -1.43 1.48
N THR A 57 -4.65 -1.12 2.71
CA THR A 57 -3.47 -1.74 3.33
C THR A 57 -3.67 -3.24 3.47
N ARG A 58 -4.82 -3.63 4.03
CA ARG A 58 -5.14 -5.03 4.29
C ARG A 58 -5.13 -5.83 2.98
N GLU A 59 -5.76 -5.31 1.93
CA GLU A 59 -5.78 -5.95 0.62
C GLU A 59 -4.37 -6.05 0.00
N ALA A 60 -3.56 -5.00 0.10
CA ALA A 60 -2.19 -5.03 -0.40
C ALA A 60 -1.29 -6.04 0.34
N LEU A 61 -1.40 -6.10 1.67
CA LEU A 61 -0.66 -7.07 2.49
C LEU A 61 -1.10 -8.51 2.18
N LEU A 62 -2.41 -8.74 2.00
CA LEU A 62 -2.94 -10.06 1.60
C LEU A 62 -2.52 -10.47 0.19
N ALA A 63 -2.23 -9.50 -0.69
CA ALA A 63 -1.66 -9.71 -2.01
C ALA A 63 -0.11 -9.83 -2.00
N ASP A 64 0.49 -10.01 -0.81
CA ASP A 64 1.93 -10.13 -0.57
C ASP A 64 2.74 -8.93 -1.11
N LYS A 65 2.14 -7.73 -1.09
CA LYS A 65 2.81 -6.48 -1.46
C LYS A 65 3.35 -5.79 -0.21
N GLY A 66 4.55 -5.23 -0.32
CA GLY A 66 5.04 -4.26 0.67
C GLY A 66 4.12 -3.03 0.67
N VAL A 67 3.89 -2.44 1.83
CA VAL A 67 3.06 -1.23 1.94
C VAL A 67 3.84 -0.11 2.59
N LEU A 68 3.77 1.08 1.99
CA LEU A 68 4.11 2.35 2.62
C LEU A 68 2.84 3.20 2.71
N MET A 69 2.55 3.72 3.88
CA MET A 69 1.28 4.40 4.17
C MET A 69 1.50 5.83 4.64
N GLU A 70 0.67 6.75 4.15
CA GLU A 70 0.57 8.10 4.68
C GLU A 70 -0.14 8.14 6.04
N LYS A 71 0.33 9.02 6.94
CA LYS A 71 -0.26 9.15 8.27
C LYS A 71 -1.60 9.92 8.24
N PRO A 72 -2.58 9.54 9.08
CA PRO A 72 -2.56 8.43 10.03
C PRO A 72 -2.85 7.06 9.39
N LEU A 73 -2.37 5.98 9.99
CA LEU A 73 -2.49 4.61 9.46
C LEU A 73 -3.97 4.18 9.27
N CYS A 74 -4.82 4.44 10.26
CA CYS A 74 -6.23 4.05 10.27
C CYS A 74 -6.97 4.84 11.36
N PHE A 75 -8.29 4.63 11.51
CA PHE A 75 -9.09 5.39 12.48
C PHE A 75 -8.93 4.88 13.90
N THR A 76 -8.70 3.59 14.08
CA THR A 76 -8.70 2.95 15.41
C THR A 76 -7.44 2.14 15.66
N ALA A 77 -7.06 2.04 16.94
CA ALA A 77 -5.97 1.16 17.36
C ALA A 77 -6.26 -0.32 17.05
N ARG A 78 -7.54 -0.72 17.01
CA ARG A 78 -7.96 -2.08 16.64
C ARG A 78 -7.61 -2.39 15.18
N GLU A 79 -7.92 -1.49 14.26
CA GLU A 79 -7.54 -1.61 12.85
C GLU A 79 -6.01 -1.66 12.69
N ALA A 80 -5.29 -0.82 13.43
CA ALA A 80 -3.83 -0.82 13.41
C ALA A 80 -3.25 -2.17 13.88
N GLN A 81 -3.81 -2.73 14.95
CA GLN A 81 -3.41 -4.03 15.47
C GLN A 81 -3.67 -5.15 14.45
N GLU A 82 -4.83 -5.16 13.79
CA GLU A 82 -5.14 -6.15 12.76
C GLU A 82 -4.12 -6.12 11.62
N LEU A 83 -3.71 -4.92 11.17
CA LEU A 83 -2.67 -4.77 10.16
C LEU A 83 -1.31 -5.24 10.66
N CYS A 84 -0.97 -5.00 11.93
CA CYS A 84 0.27 -5.50 12.52
C CYS A 84 0.29 -7.03 12.60
N ASP A 85 -0.82 -7.65 12.99
CA ASP A 85 -0.95 -9.10 13.11
C ASP A 85 -0.77 -9.82 11.75
N LEU A 86 -1.16 -9.16 10.65
CA LEU A 86 -0.94 -9.68 9.29
C LEU A 86 0.54 -9.73 8.88
N VAL A 87 1.35 -8.79 9.38
CA VAL A 87 2.77 -8.70 8.99
C VAL A 87 3.68 -9.39 10.00
N TYR A 88 3.37 -9.24 11.28
CA TYR A 88 4.17 -9.74 12.38
C TYR A 88 3.26 -10.44 13.41
N PRO A 89 2.82 -11.67 13.12
CA PRO A 89 1.89 -12.40 13.98
C PRO A 89 2.42 -12.67 15.40
N GLU A 90 3.70 -12.42 15.68
CA GLU A 90 4.35 -12.62 16.98
C GLU A 90 4.80 -11.31 17.67
N MET A 91 4.38 -10.14 17.17
CA MET A 91 4.87 -8.85 17.65
C MET A 91 4.07 -8.28 18.82
N SER A 92 4.77 -7.70 19.80
CA SER A 92 4.20 -7.14 21.04
C SER A 92 3.41 -5.85 20.80
N ARG A 93 2.32 -5.65 21.58
CA ARG A 93 1.37 -4.51 21.50
C ARG A 93 2.01 -3.12 21.65
N ASP A 94 3.18 -3.03 22.28
CA ASP A 94 3.82 -1.74 22.59
C ASP A 94 4.55 -1.11 21.37
N GLN A 95 4.59 -1.78 20.21
CA GLN A 95 5.35 -1.34 19.02
C GLN A 95 4.50 -0.62 17.96
N VAL A 96 3.24 -0.29 18.26
CA VAL A 96 2.27 0.24 17.28
C VAL A 96 2.46 1.73 16.96
N GLU A 97 3.19 2.49 17.78
CA GLU A 97 3.26 3.96 17.66
C GLU A 97 4.09 4.48 16.46
N GLN A 98 4.79 3.61 15.72
CA GLN A 98 5.65 4.06 14.62
C GLN A 98 5.59 3.18 13.36
N VAL A 99 4.38 2.84 12.93
CA VAL A 99 4.14 2.19 11.63
C VAL A 99 4.01 3.26 10.52
N VAL A 100 5.11 3.95 10.21
CA VAL A 100 5.46 4.33 8.81
C VAL A 100 6.26 3.17 8.22
N ALA A 101 5.81 1.95 8.52
CA ALA A 101 6.61 0.76 8.32
C ALA A 101 6.63 0.45 6.83
N CYS A 102 7.84 0.39 6.28
CA CYS A 102 8.12 -0.44 5.12
C CYS A 102 7.85 -1.89 5.57
N LEU A 103 6.59 -2.34 5.49
CA LEU A 103 6.16 -3.67 5.92
C LEU A 103 6.72 -4.69 4.91
N ARG A 104 7.99 -5.04 5.05
CA ARG A 104 8.65 -6.06 4.21
C ARG A 104 8.39 -7.45 4.80
N ARG A 105 7.67 -8.29 4.05
CA ARG A 105 8.04 -9.71 3.94
C ARG A 105 9.04 -9.82 2.80
N ALA A 106 10.32 -9.83 3.13
CA ALA A 106 11.40 -10.02 2.17
C ALA A 106 12.37 -11.09 2.67
N LEU A 107 11.86 -12.27 3.07
CA LEU A 107 12.64 -13.48 3.27
C LEU A 107 11.74 -14.72 3.11
N ALA A 108 11.55 -15.17 1.86
CA ALA A 108 11.31 -16.57 1.49
C ALA A 108 11.38 -16.70 -0.05
N GLY A 109 12.59 -16.87 -0.60
CA GLY A 109 12.84 -17.10 -2.03
C GLY A 109 14.11 -16.42 -2.52
#